data_AF-A0A259DAJ5-F1
#
_entry.id   AF-A0A259DAJ5-F1
#
_cell.length_a   1.000
_cell.length_b   1.000
_cell.length_c   1.000
_cell.angle_alpha   90.00
_cell.angle_beta   90.00
_cell.angle_gamma   90.00
#
_symmetry.space_group_name_H-M   'P 1'
#
loop_
_entity.id
_entity.type
_entity.pdbx_description
1 polymer ?
#
loop_
_entity_poly.entity_id
_entity_poly.type
_entity_poly.pdbx_seq_one_letter_code
_entity_poly.pdbx_strand_id
1 'polypeptide(L)'
;MGVLTILLDQLIPLTESTDTPDPAEFPRADALLVSVALGQLAVLPLVVWGIAGDSGLSGIERGLLFLAAGFWFGQVAHPAAHELIHRPRRELFRLGAAVYTSLLFGQHASAHRLVHHRHVATPDDPNTARAGEGFYRFALRAWAGSLMQGMRAETALRSRSQTAPPGLHPYVGYAIGGALALGLAALIAGL
;
A
#
# COMPACT_ATOMS: atom_id res chain seq x y z
N MET A 1 -3.31 21.77 -0.46
CA MET A 1 -4.20 20.59 -0.36
C MET A 1 -5.45 20.89 0.45
N GLY A 2 -5.38 21.39 1.70
CA GLY A 2 -6.59 21.63 2.52
C GLY A 2 -7.69 22.51 1.89
N VAL A 3 -7.33 23.65 1.28
CA VAL A 3 -8.32 24.54 0.62
C VAL A 3 -8.99 23.85 -0.58
N LEU A 4 -8.21 23.12 -1.40
CA LEU A 4 -8.75 22.37 -2.53
C LEU A 4 -9.68 21.25 -2.07
N THR A 5 -9.31 20.51 -1.02
CA THR A 5 -10.16 19.47 -0.44
C THR A 5 -11.47 20.05 0.06
N ILE A 6 -11.44 21.16 0.80
CA ILE A 6 -12.65 21.86 1.27
C ILE A 6 -13.51 22.29 0.07
N LEU A 7 -12.92 22.89 -0.96
CA LEU A 7 -13.65 23.31 -2.15
C LEU A 7 -14.29 22.14 -2.89
N LEU A 8 -13.59 21.02 -3.05
CA LEU A 8 -14.13 19.81 -3.67
C LEU A 8 -15.26 19.20 -2.83
N ASP A 9 -15.13 19.22 -1.50
CA ASP A 9 -16.14 18.76 -0.56
C ASP A 9 -17.45 19.57 -0.69
N GLN A 10 -17.35 20.88 -0.92
CA GLN A 10 -18.51 21.74 -1.19
C GLN A 10 -19.17 21.48 -2.56
N LEU A 11 -18.48 20.79 -3.48
CA LEU A 11 -19.01 20.44 -4.80
C LEU A 11 -19.70 19.07 -4.83
N ILE A 12 -19.47 18.20 -3.82
CA ILE A 12 -20.08 16.86 -3.73
C ILE A 12 -21.61 16.92 -3.85
N PRO A 13 -22.33 17.80 -3.13
CA PRO A 13 -23.80 17.88 -3.23
C PRO A 13 -24.32 18.28 -4.62
N LEU A 14 -23.48 18.88 -5.47
CA LEU A 14 -23.83 19.26 -6.85
C LEU A 14 -23.67 18.11 -7.85
N THR A 15 -22.99 17.04 -7.44
CA THR A 15 -22.68 15.87 -8.29
C THR A 15 -23.36 14.60 -7.80
N GLU A 16 -23.86 14.60 -6.57
CA GLU A 16 -24.56 13.48 -5.96
C GLU A 16 -25.96 13.35 -6.56
N SER A 17 -26.18 12.31 -7.38
CA SER A 17 -27.51 12.00 -7.92
C SER A 17 -28.38 11.41 -6.82
N THR A 18 -29.46 12.09 -6.45
CA THR A 18 -30.42 11.66 -5.41
C THR A 18 -31.31 10.47 -5.79
N ASP A 19 -31.10 9.88 -6.97
CA ASP A 19 -32.03 8.91 -7.59
C ASP A 19 -31.67 7.42 -7.38
N THR A 20 -30.70 7.08 -6.53
CA THR A 20 -30.36 5.68 -6.26
C THR A 20 -30.68 5.26 -4.82
N PRO A 21 -31.67 4.35 -4.63
CA PRO A 21 -31.90 3.69 -3.35
C PRO A 21 -30.84 2.59 -3.16
N ASP A 22 -29.63 2.97 -2.70
CA ASP A 22 -28.41 2.26 -2.19
C ASP A 22 -28.31 0.69 -2.27
N PRO A 23 -27.15 -0.01 -2.56
CA PRO A 23 -25.77 0.33 -2.20
C PRO A 23 -24.63 -0.09 -3.17
N ALA A 24 -24.00 0.88 -3.83
CA ALA A 24 -22.63 0.76 -4.33
C ALA A 24 -22.10 2.17 -4.50
N GLU A 25 -21.43 2.69 -3.47
CA GLU A 25 -20.92 4.07 -3.40
C GLU A 25 -20.17 4.48 -4.67
N PHE A 26 -19.54 3.53 -5.40
CA PHE A 26 -19.14 3.70 -6.80
C PHE A 26 -19.13 2.34 -7.56
N PRO A 27 -20.01 2.11 -8.56
CA PRO A 27 -20.03 0.86 -9.33
C PRO A 27 -18.72 0.53 -10.07
N ARG A 28 -17.87 1.55 -10.31
CA ARG A 28 -16.55 1.42 -10.94
C ARG A 28 -15.37 1.55 -9.97
N ALA A 29 -15.61 1.54 -8.65
CA ALA A 29 -14.55 1.67 -7.66
C ALA A 29 -13.43 0.65 -7.90
N ASP A 30 -13.78 -0.61 -8.12
CA ASP A 30 -12.79 -1.66 -8.38
C ASP A 30 -12.00 -1.43 -9.67
N ALA A 31 -12.64 -0.96 -10.74
CA ALA A 31 -11.95 -0.66 -12.00
C ALA A 31 -10.93 0.47 -11.82
N LEU A 32 -11.28 1.52 -11.06
CA LEU A 32 -10.37 2.61 -10.72
C LEU A 32 -9.19 2.10 -9.87
N LEU A 33 -9.48 1.36 -8.79
CA LEU A 33 -8.46 0.80 -7.90
C LEU A 33 -7.49 -0.11 -8.65
N VAL A 34 -8.00 -0.99 -9.51
CA VAL A 34 -7.19 -1.87 -10.37
C VAL A 34 -6.35 -1.05 -11.34
N SER A 35 -6.92 -0.02 -11.97
CA SER A 35 -6.17 0.83 -12.90
C SER A 35 -5.03 1.58 -12.22
N VAL A 36 -5.27 2.12 -11.02
CA VAL A 36 -4.24 2.79 -10.22
C VAL A 36 -3.15 1.79 -9.80
N ALA A 37 -3.53 0.59 -9.34
CA ALA A 37 -2.56 -0.42 -8.93
C ALA A 37 -1.71 -0.94 -10.09
N LEU A 38 -2.30 -1.20 -11.25
CA LEU A 38 -1.55 -1.61 -12.45
C LEU A 38 -0.66 -0.46 -12.96
N GLY A 39 -1.18 0.77 -12.97
CA GLY A 39 -0.41 1.96 -13.31
C GLY A 39 0.79 2.14 -12.39
N GLN A 40 0.62 1.96 -11.09
CA GLN A 40 1.69 1.99 -10.10
C GLN A 40 2.79 0.96 -10.40
N LEU A 41 2.40 -0.29 -10.64
CA LEU A 41 3.35 -1.38 -10.94
C LEU A 41 4.11 -1.14 -12.24
N ALA A 42 3.48 -0.50 -13.23
CA ALA A 42 4.11 -0.14 -14.49
C ALA A 42 5.03 1.10 -14.37
N VAL A 43 4.63 2.11 -13.58
CA VAL A 43 5.39 3.36 -13.39
C VAL A 43 6.63 3.12 -12.54
N LEU A 44 6.58 2.25 -11.53
CA LEU A 44 7.71 1.99 -10.64
C LEU A 44 9.03 1.66 -11.37
N PRO A 45 9.11 0.69 -12.31
CA PRO A 45 10.36 0.42 -13.04
C PRO A 45 10.81 1.60 -13.91
N LEU A 46 9.89 2.38 -14.47
CA LEU A 46 10.22 3.59 -15.25
C LEU A 46 10.82 4.68 -14.35
N VAL A 47 10.30 4.84 -13.14
CA VAL A 47 10.85 5.75 -12.14
C VAL A 47 12.25 5.30 -11.71
N VAL A 48 12.45 3.99 -11.47
CA VAL A 48 13.78 3.44 -11.15
C VAL A 48 14.75 3.70 -12.30
N TRP A 49 14.37 3.42 -13.54
CA TRP A 49 15.19 3.71 -14.71
C TRP A 49 15.51 5.21 -14.82
N GLY A 50 14.51 6.07 -14.63
CA GLY A 50 14.66 7.52 -14.67
C GLY A 50 15.67 8.04 -13.64
N ILE A 51 15.60 7.53 -12.40
CA ILE A 51 16.43 7.99 -11.28
C ILE A 51 17.81 7.34 -11.24
N ALA A 52 17.92 6.05 -11.56
CA ALA A 52 19.13 5.26 -11.33
C ALA A 52 19.78 4.74 -12.62
N GLY A 53 19.04 4.65 -13.73
CA GLY A 53 19.56 4.19 -15.02
C GLY A 53 20.15 5.30 -15.89
N ASP A 54 20.48 4.94 -17.13
CA ASP A 54 20.99 5.85 -18.17
C ASP A 54 19.84 6.57 -18.90
N SER A 55 19.06 7.34 -18.13
CA SER A 55 17.87 8.06 -18.63
C SER A 55 18.17 9.38 -19.33
N GLY A 56 19.43 9.84 -19.31
CA GLY A 56 19.82 11.18 -19.74
C GLY A 56 19.33 12.32 -18.82
N LEU A 57 18.58 12.02 -17.75
CA LEU A 57 18.09 13.04 -16.81
C LEU A 57 19.24 13.62 -15.98
N SER A 58 19.25 14.94 -15.86
CA SER A 58 20.12 15.70 -14.96
C SER A 58 19.80 15.38 -13.49
N GLY A 59 20.72 15.74 -12.58
CA GLY A 59 20.53 15.51 -11.14
C GLY A 59 19.27 16.18 -10.57
N ILE A 60 18.91 17.37 -11.07
CA ILE A 60 17.70 18.08 -10.64
C ILE A 60 16.45 17.35 -11.13
N GLU A 61 16.41 16.92 -12.39
CA GLU A 61 15.27 16.17 -12.94
C GLU A 61 15.08 14.84 -12.22
N ARG A 62 16.16 14.13 -11.87
CA ARG A 62 16.10 12.92 -11.03
C ARG A 62 15.52 13.21 -9.65
N GLY A 63 15.92 14.31 -9.03
CA GLY A 63 15.38 14.76 -7.74
C GLY A 63 13.89 15.11 -7.82
N LEU A 64 13.46 15.82 -8.87
CA LEU A 64 12.05 16.13 -9.10
C LEU A 64 11.23 14.88 -9.38
N LEU A 65 11.75 13.94 -10.17
CA LEU A 65 11.12 12.65 -10.44
C LEU A 65 10.96 11.83 -9.15
N PHE A 66 12.00 11.79 -8.31
CA PHE A 66 11.94 11.13 -7.00
C PHE A 66 10.81 11.70 -6.13
N LEU A 67 10.72 13.03 -6.02
CA LEU A 67 9.68 13.69 -5.24
C LEU A 67 8.28 13.46 -5.81
N ALA A 68 8.11 13.61 -7.13
CA ALA A 68 6.84 13.39 -7.81
C ALA A 68 6.35 11.94 -7.67
N ALA A 69 7.24 10.97 -7.88
CA ALA A 69 6.95 9.56 -7.70
C ALA A 69 6.60 9.23 -6.25
N GLY A 70 7.37 9.75 -5.28
CA GLY A 70 7.06 9.59 -3.85
C GLY A 70 5.68 10.12 -3.48
N PHE A 71 5.29 11.28 -4.04
CA PHE A 71 3.96 11.86 -3.82
C PHE A 71 2.85 11.00 -4.44
N TRP A 72 3.02 10.56 -5.68
CA TRP A 72 2.07 9.67 -6.36
C TRP A 72 1.92 8.32 -5.62
N PHE A 73 3.03 7.71 -5.22
CA PHE A 73 3.04 6.42 -4.53
C PHE A 73 2.38 6.51 -3.15
N GLY A 74 2.64 7.60 -2.42
CA GLY A 74 2.10 7.81 -1.08
C GLY A 74 0.65 8.30 -1.04
N GLN A 75 0.24 9.19 -1.96
CA GLN A 75 -1.08 9.86 -1.90
C GLN A 75 -2.13 9.21 -2.79
N VAL A 76 -1.72 8.46 -3.82
CA VAL A 76 -2.66 7.85 -4.79
C VAL A 76 -2.57 6.33 -4.76
N ALA A 77 -1.38 5.77 -4.98
CA ALA A 77 -1.22 4.32 -5.05
C ALA A 77 -1.43 3.63 -3.69
N HIS A 78 -0.96 4.23 -2.60
CA HIS A 78 -1.10 3.66 -1.26
C HIS A 78 -2.56 3.55 -0.80
N PRO A 79 -3.42 4.59 -0.86
CA PRO A 79 -4.84 4.44 -0.56
C PRO A 79 -5.55 3.45 -1.48
N ALA A 80 -5.20 3.41 -2.78
CA ALA A 80 -5.80 2.42 -3.68
C ALA A 80 -5.44 0.98 -3.31
N ALA A 81 -4.16 0.73 -2.97
CA ALA A 81 -3.71 -0.57 -2.50
C ALA A 81 -4.32 -0.95 -1.13
N HIS A 82 -4.50 0.04 -0.25
CA HIS A 82 -5.16 -0.10 1.05
C HIS A 82 -6.61 -0.58 0.88
N GLU A 83 -7.37 0.02 -0.04
CA GLU A 83 -8.73 -0.44 -0.33
C GLU A 83 -8.74 -1.84 -0.97
N LEU A 84 -7.80 -2.13 -1.88
CA LEU A 84 -7.70 -3.44 -2.53
C LEU A 84 -7.47 -4.58 -1.53
N ILE A 85 -6.66 -4.38 -0.48
CA ILE A 85 -6.44 -5.41 0.53
C ILE A 85 -7.67 -5.68 1.41
N HIS A 86 -8.67 -4.79 1.42
CA HIS A 86 -9.95 -5.01 2.11
C HIS A 86 -10.98 -5.73 1.23
N ARG A 87 -10.74 -5.85 -0.08
CA ARG A 87 -11.69 -6.53 -0.98
C ARG A 87 -11.76 -8.04 -0.70
N PRO A 88 -12.97 -8.64 -0.71
CA PRO A 88 -13.15 -10.07 -0.45
C PRO A 88 -12.64 -10.94 -1.60
N ARG A 89 -12.59 -10.39 -2.82
CA ARG A 89 -12.05 -11.08 -4.00
C ARG A 89 -10.54 -11.26 -3.86
N ARG A 90 -10.08 -12.50 -3.95
CA ARG A 90 -8.67 -12.87 -3.68
C ARG A 90 -7.69 -12.22 -4.66
N GLU A 91 -8.10 -12.04 -5.90
CA GLU A 91 -7.37 -11.38 -6.97
C GLU A 91 -7.13 -9.90 -6.69
N LEU A 92 -8.15 -9.19 -6.17
CA LEU A 92 -8.02 -7.79 -5.77
C LEU A 92 -7.11 -7.66 -4.54
N PHE A 93 -7.33 -8.52 -3.54
CA PHE A 93 -6.46 -8.60 -2.38
C PHE A 93 -4.99 -8.80 -2.77
N ARG A 94 -4.72 -9.76 -3.68
CA ARG A 94 -3.37 -10.06 -4.17
C ARG A 94 -2.77 -8.90 -4.94
N LEU A 95 -3.56 -8.17 -5.73
CA LEU A 95 -3.10 -6.98 -6.45
C LEU A 95 -2.67 -5.88 -5.47
N GLY A 96 -3.48 -5.58 -4.45
CA GLY A 96 -3.12 -4.63 -3.40
C GLY A 96 -1.86 -5.05 -2.64
N ALA A 97 -1.77 -6.33 -2.28
CA ALA A 97 -0.58 -6.89 -1.64
C ALA A 97 0.66 -6.81 -2.55
N ALA A 98 0.52 -7.02 -3.86
CA ALA A 98 1.62 -6.90 -4.82
C ALA A 98 2.16 -5.47 -4.92
N VAL A 99 1.27 -4.46 -4.93
CA VAL A 99 1.67 -3.04 -4.88
C VAL A 99 2.44 -2.73 -3.60
N TYR A 100 1.97 -3.20 -2.45
CA TYR A 100 2.70 -3.04 -1.20
C TYR A 100 4.05 -3.74 -1.22
N THR A 101 4.10 -4.97 -1.74
CA THR A 101 5.34 -5.74 -1.85
C THR A 101 6.35 -5.08 -2.79
N SER A 102 5.93 -4.50 -3.92
CA SER A 102 6.83 -3.78 -4.83
C SER A 102 7.44 -2.53 -4.19
N LEU A 103 6.78 -1.97 -3.17
CA LEU A 103 7.27 -0.85 -2.35
C LEU A 103 7.99 -1.32 -1.07
N LEU A 104 8.32 -2.62 -0.96
CA LEU A 104 8.98 -3.23 0.20
C LEU A 104 8.17 -3.08 1.51
N PHE A 105 6.86 -2.96 1.39
CA PHE A 105 5.91 -2.78 2.49
C PHE A 105 4.81 -3.86 2.52
N GLY A 106 5.10 -5.05 1.96
CA GLY A 106 4.13 -6.14 1.81
C GLY A 106 3.44 -6.57 3.12
N GLN A 107 4.14 -6.49 4.25
CA GLN A 107 3.62 -6.83 5.57
C GLN A 107 2.38 -6.01 5.98
N HIS A 108 2.18 -4.82 5.39
CA HIS A 108 1.01 -4.00 5.64
C HIS A 108 -0.29 -4.74 5.30
N ALA A 109 -0.30 -5.52 4.21
CA ALA A 109 -1.47 -6.30 3.80
C ALA A 109 -1.95 -7.29 4.88
N SER A 110 -1.05 -7.78 5.74
CA SER A 110 -1.40 -8.63 6.88
C SER A 110 -1.62 -7.80 8.15
N ALA A 111 -0.62 -7.01 8.56
CA ALA A 111 -0.64 -6.28 9.83
C ALA A 111 -1.81 -5.29 9.92
N HIS A 112 -2.14 -4.61 8.82
CA HIS A 112 -3.23 -3.64 8.83
C HIS A 112 -4.58 -4.29 9.15
N ARG A 113 -4.91 -5.41 8.48
CA ARG A 113 -6.20 -6.10 8.63
C ARG A 113 -6.29 -6.92 9.91
N LEU A 114 -5.21 -7.62 10.26
CA LEU A 114 -5.23 -8.61 11.34
C LEU A 114 -4.85 -8.03 12.70
N VAL A 115 -4.17 -6.89 12.72
CA VAL A 115 -3.68 -6.24 13.94
C VAL A 115 -4.29 -4.87 14.10
N HIS A 116 -4.04 -3.94 13.16
CA HIS A 116 -4.42 -2.54 13.31
C HIS A 116 -5.95 -2.37 13.43
N HIS A 117 -6.75 -2.89 12.51
CA HIS A 117 -8.22 -2.80 12.62
C HIS A 117 -8.79 -3.38 13.91
N ARG A 118 -8.13 -4.39 14.48
CA ARG A 118 -8.56 -5.03 15.72
C ARG A 118 -8.21 -4.23 16.97
N HIS A 119 -7.10 -3.50 16.95
CA HIS A 119 -6.53 -2.84 18.13
C HIS A 119 -6.29 -1.33 17.90
N VAL A 120 -6.91 -0.73 16.89
CA VAL A 120 -6.71 0.68 16.53
C VAL A 120 -7.01 1.57 17.73
N ALA A 121 -6.17 2.58 17.93
CA ALA A 121 -6.21 3.51 19.06
C ALA A 121 -5.96 2.84 20.44
N THR A 122 -5.35 1.65 20.48
CA THR A 122 -4.91 1.02 21.74
C THR A 122 -3.39 0.77 21.76
N PRO A 123 -2.80 0.52 22.94
CA PRO A 123 -1.37 0.19 23.05
C PRO A 123 -0.95 -1.09 22.32
N ASP A 124 -1.90 -1.98 21.98
CA ASP A 124 -1.64 -3.26 21.32
C ASP A 124 -1.38 -3.09 19.82
N ASP A 125 -1.85 -2.00 19.20
CA ASP A 125 -1.57 -1.66 17.81
C ASP A 125 -0.23 -0.91 17.66
N PRO A 126 0.76 -1.47 16.95
CA PRO A 126 2.01 -0.77 16.65
C PRO A 126 1.81 0.55 15.92
N ASN A 127 0.77 0.69 15.09
CA ASN A 127 0.49 1.90 14.31
C ASN A 127 -0.31 2.96 15.09
N THR A 128 -0.65 2.71 16.35
CA THR A 128 -1.22 3.75 17.21
C THR A 128 -0.09 4.65 17.72
N ALA A 129 -0.17 5.94 17.39
CA ALA A 129 0.78 6.95 17.84
C ALA A 129 0.57 7.23 19.34
N ARG A 130 1.67 7.31 20.10
CA ARG A 130 1.63 7.60 21.52
C ARG A 130 1.73 9.11 21.76
N ALA A 131 1.09 9.60 22.81
CA ALA A 131 1.22 11.00 23.21
C ALA A 131 2.70 11.37 23.45
N GLY A 132 3.15 12.47 22.84
CA GLY A 132 4.54 12.94 22.93
C GLY A 132 5.55 12.14 22.09
N GLU A 133 5.11 11.18 21.27
CA GLU A 133 5.99 10.42 20.39
C GLU A 133 6.28 11.18 19.09
N GLY A 134 7.57 11.48 18.86
CA GLY A 134 8.01 12.09 17.59
C GLY A 134 7.91 11.12 16.41
N PHE A 135 7.67 11.66 15.21
CA PHE A 135 7.43 10.89 13.98
C PHE A 135 8.46 9.79 13.73
N TYR A 136 9.76 10.07 13.81
CA TYR A 136 10.78 9.07 13.49
C TYR A 136 10.83 7.91 14.50
N ARG A 137 10.57 8.20 15.79
CA ARG A 137 10.46 7.16 16.82
C ARG A 137 9.22 6.29 16.59
N PHE A 138 8.10 6.94 16.28
CA PHE A 138 6.87 6.27 15.88
C PHE A 138 7.10 5.38 14.67
N ALA A 139 7.67 5.90 13.57
CA ALA A 139 7.84 5.17 12.33
C ALA A 139 8.67 3.89 12.50
N LEU A 140 9.80 3.98 13.21
CA LEU A 140 10.64 2.81 13.49
C LEU A 140 9.90 1.76 14.34
N ARG A 141 9.23 2.20 15.42
CA ARG A 141 8.46 1.31 16.30
C ARG A 141 7.28 0.66 15.56
N ALA A 142 6.50 1.46 14.84
CA ALA A 142 5.33 1.04 14.11
C ALA A 142 5.68 0.06 12.99
N TRP A 143 6.78 0.31 12.27
CA TRP A 143 7.25 -0.58 11.20
C TRP A 143 7.68 -1.95 11.74
N ALA A 144 8.60 -1.98 12.71
CA ALA A 144 9.10 -3.22 13.30
C ALA A 144 7.97 -3.99 14.02
N GLY A 145 7.14 -3.27 14.77
CA GLY A 145 6.00 -3.85 15.47
C GLY A 145 4.96 -4.44 14.50
N SER A 146 4.62 -3.73 13.43
CA SER A 146 3.67 -4.23 12.41
C SER A 146 4.19 -5.48 11.72
N LEU A 147 5.48 -5.51 11.38
CA LEU A 147 6.12 -6.69 10.79
C LEU A 147 5.98 -7.91 11.72
N MET A 148 6.40 -7.77 12.98
CA MET A 148 6.38 -8.86 13.97
C MET A 148 4.96 -9.32 14.32
N GLN A 149 4.06 -8.38 14.64
CA GLN A 149 2.71 -8.71 15.07
C GLN A 149 1.87 -9.28 13.93
N GLY A 150 1.98 -8.73 12.71
CA GLY A 150 1.27 -9.30 11.56
C GLY A 150 1.76 -10.71 11.21
N MET A 151 3.06 -11.00 11.37
CA MET A 151 3.60 -12.35 11.13
C MET A 151 3.04 -13.35 12.15
N ARG A 152 2.95 -12.94 13.43
CA ARG A 152 2.34 -13.74 14.49
C ARG A 152 0.84 -13.97 14.22
N ALA A 153 0.13 -12.95 13.76
CA ALA A 153 -1.29 -13.05 13.44
C ALA A 153 -1.55 -14.03 12.27
N GLU A 154 -0.78 -13.94 11.18
CA GLU A 154 -0.85 -14.89 10.06
C GLU A 154 -0.52 -16.32 10.47
N THR A 155 0.53 -16.50 11.28
CA THR A 155 0.90 -17.81 11.85
C THR A 155 -0.25 -18.40 12.68
N ALA A 156 -0.87 -17.59 13.54
CA ALA A 156 -1.98 -18.01 14.40
C ALA A 156 -3.25 -18.34 13.60
N LEU A 157 -3.55 -17.62 12.52
CA LEU A 157 -4.67 -17.96 11.63
C LEU A 157 -4.45 -19.30 10.94
N ARG A 158 -3.23 -19.56 10.48
CA ARG A 158 -2.87 -20.82 9.81
C ARG A 158 -2.92 -22.00 10.75
N SER A 159 -2.45 -21.87 11.99
CA SER A 159 -2.50 -22.96 12.97
C SER A 159 -3.92 -23.32 13.41
N ARG A 160 -4.85 -22.36 13.36
CA ARG A 160 -6.28 -22.56 13.69
C ARG A 160 -7.11 -23.10 12.52
N SER A 161 -6.63 -22.95 11.29
CA SER A 161 -7.38 -23.30 10.10
C SER A 161 -7.19 -24.77 9.73
N GLN A 162 -8.19 -25.60 10.02
CA GLN A 162 -8.21 -27.03 9.66
C GLN A 162 -8.27 -27.28 8.14
N THR A 163 -8.63 -26.26 7.36
CA THR A 163 -8.82 -26.31 5.90
C THR A 163 -7.91 -25.33 5.15
N ALA A 164 -6.91 -24.74 5.81
CA ALA A 164 -6.00 -23.83 5.12
C ALA A 164 -5.28 -24.61 4.01
N PRO A 165 -5.41 -24.22 2.73
CA PRO A 165 -4.70 -24.90 1.67
C PRO A 165 -3.19 -24.83 1.95
N PRO A 166 -2.44 -25.91 1.71
CA PRO A 166 -1.00 -25.90 1.83
C PRO A 166 -0.46 -24.82 0.89
N GLY A 167 0.32 -23.88 1.42
CA GLY A 167 0.84 -22.76 0.65
C GLY A 167 1.83 -21.92 1.44
N LEU A 168 2.67 -21.18 0.73
CA LEU A 168 3.67 -20.29 1.29
C LEU A 168 3.08 -19.34 2.34
N HIS A 169 3.79 -19.14 3.45
CA HIS A 169 3.44 -18.13 4.43
C HIS A 169 3.47 -16.73 3.77
N PRO A 170 2.52 -15.81 4.01
CA PRO A 170 2.44 -14.56 3.25
C PRO A 170 3.72 -13.73 3.38
N TYR A 171 4.34 -13.74 4.57
CA TYR A 171 5.63 -13.07 4.80
C TYR A 171 6.79 -13.64 3.98
N VAL A 172 6.77 -14.95 3.67
CA VAL A 172 7.75 -15.52 2.72
C VAL A 172 7.46 -15.00 1.32
N GLY A 173 6.18 -14.93 0.92
CA GLY A 173 5.77 -14.31 -0.34
C GLY A 173 6.17 -12.84 -0.44
N TYR A 174 5.99 -12.06 0.63
CA TYR A 174 6.40 -10.65 0.69
C TYR A 174 7.92 -10.50 0.59
N ALA A 175 8.69 -11.36 1.26
CA ALA A 175 10.15 -11.36 1.18
C ALA A 175 10.65 -11.72 -0.22
N ILE A 176 10.11 -12.78 -0.83
CA ILE A 176 10.45 -13.19 -2.20
C ILE A 176 10.07 -12.08 -3.18
N GLY A 177 8.85 -11.55 -3.11
CA GLY A 177 8.40 -10.49 -4.01
C GLY A 177 9.21 -9.20 -3.85
N GLY A 178 9.58 -8.83 -2.62
CA GLY A 178 10.46 -7.69 -2.37
C GLY A 178 11.88 -7.91 -2.92
N ALA A 179 12.44 -9.11 -2.77
CA ALA A 179 13.73 -9.47 -3.35
C ALA A 179 13.69 -9.44 -4.89
N LEU A 180 12.60 -9.91 -5.50
CA LEU A 180 12.39 -9.80 -6.96
C LEU A 180 12.27 -8.35 -7.42
N ALA A 181 11.55 -7.50 -6.67
CA ALA A 181 11.45 -6.07 -6.98
C ALA A 181 12.81 -5.37 -6.89
N LEU A 182 13.60 -5.66 -5.86
CA LEU A 182 14.97 -5.16 -5.71
C LEU A 182 15.90 -5.67 -6.82
N GLY A 183 15.82 -6.96 -7.16
CA GLY A 183 16.60 -7.55 -8.25
C GLY A 183 16.27 -6.90 -9.60
N LEU A 184 14.99 -6.71 -9.90
CA LEU A 184 14.56 -5.98 -11.09
C LEU A 184 15.06 -4.53 -11.09
N ALA A 185 14.99 -3.85 -9.94
CA ALA A 185 15.49 -2.48 -9.81
C ALA A 185 17.01 -2.39 -10.04
N ALA A 186 17.78 -3.36 -9.51
CA ALA A 186 19.21 -3.46 -9.73
C ALA A 186 19.55 -3.65 -11.21
N LEU A 187 18.86 -4.59 -11.89
CA LEU A 187 19.03 -4.82 -13.32
C LEU A 187 18.71 -3.58 -14.16
N ILE A 188 17.63 -2.85 -13.83
CA ILE A 188 17.25 -1.60 -14.49
C ILE A 188 18.30 -0.50 -14.27
N ALA A 189 18.91 -0.47 -13.08
CA ALA A 189 19.98 0.47 -12.74
C ALA A 189 21.35 0.08 -13.32
N GLY A 190 21.48 -1.09 -13.95
CA GLY A 190 22.72 -1.59 -14.55
C GLY A 190 23.69 -2.25 -13.55
N LEU A 191 23.17 -2.77 -12.44
CA LEU A 191 23.91 -3.57 -11.45
C LEU A 191 23.77 -5.08 -11.69
#